data_AF-A0A7X6UMK6-F1
#
_entry.id   AF-A0A7X6UMK6-F1
#
_cell.length_a   1.000
_cell.length_b   1.000
_cell.length_c   1.000
_cell.angle_alpha   90.00
_cell.angle_beta   90.00
_cell.angle_gamma   90.00
#
_symmetry.space_group_name_H-M   'P 1'
#
loop_
_entity.id
_entity.type
_entity.pdbx_description
1 polymer ?
#
loop_
_entity_poly.entity_id
_entity_poly.type
_entity_poly.pdbx_seq_one_letter_code
_entity_poly.pdbx_strand_id
1 'polypeptide(L)'
;MKTTKSVLLVCTSLLLLAFSNHTFAANRTWTGSVSVDWDNPQNWAENSVPTEDDSVIINGFVTHQPTLDLSGGPVTIASLSIGATADSTLNVAFGDTETNRLIVNGDVHIGPKGVLTHENNAAAATYLHKLFLEVGSDLTVDSGGQIQAVRKKYGGLGGGDFPSYGGQCSVACFGSFTRPTHLGSSRQATNNSAGGAIRIIVGGTLSNNGVINCNFGGSRATGGSVWIETDILTGSGNITANGCNNASGGTIALYYSDRSTFSGQVLATGATGGTIYEKPSGSTKGFL
;
A
#
# COMPACT_ATOMS: atom_id res chain seq x y z
N MET A 1 24.41 -21.60 -81.56
CA MET A 1 24.38 -20.74 -80.36
C MET A 1 22.96 -20.70 -79.82
N LYS A 2 22.68 -21.39 -78.71
CA LYS A 2 21.39 -21.36 -78.02
C LYS A 2 21.52 -20.35 -76.86
N THR A 3 20.70 -19.31 -76.87
CA THR A 3 20.64 -18.29 -75.81
C THR A 3 19.61 -18.70 -74.77
N THR A 4 20.09 -19.06 -73.58
CA THR A 4 19.26 -19.36 -72.40
C THR A 4 18.83 -18.03 -71.77
N LYS A 5 17.53 -17.77 -71.69
CA LYS A 5 16.97 -16.63 -70.95
C LYS A 5 16.82 -17.02 -69.49
N SER A 6 17.59 -16.39 -68.61
CA SER A 6 17.44 -16.50 -67.16
C SER A 6 16.23 -15.67 -66.71
N VAL A 7 15.26 -16.32 -66.08
CA VAL A 7 14.13 -15.68 -65.40
C VAL A 7 14.58 -15.33 -63.98
N LEU A 8 14.66 -14.03 -63.69
CA LEU A 8 14.96 -13.52 -62.35
C LEU A 8 13.65 -13.49 -61.54
N LEU A 9 13.54 -14.38 -60.55
CA LEU A 9 12.44 -14.41 -59.59
C LEU A 9 12.70 -13.32 -58.54
N VAL A 10 11.92 -12.24 -58.55
CA VAL A 10 11.97 -11.19 -57.52
C VAL A 10 11.14 -11.67 -56.32
N CYS A 11 11.82 -12.11 -55.26
CA CYS A 11 11.21 -12.34 -53.95
C CYS A 11 10.95 -10.98 -53.29
N THR A 12 9.71 -10.49 -53.34
CA THR A 12 9.25 -9.39 -52.50
C THR A 12 9.02 -9.92 -51.08
N SER A 13 10.04 -9.84 -50.22
CA SER A 13 9.87 -10.03 -48.78
C SER A 13 9.12 -8.82 -48.20
N LEU A 14 7.85 -9.01 -47.88
CA LEU A 14 7.02 -8.05 -47.14
C LEU A 14 7.51 -8.02 -45.69
N LEU A 15 8.36 -7.04 -45.36
CA LEU A 15 8.82 -6.80 -44.00
C LEU A 15 7.64 -6.20 -43.21
N LEU A 16 6.94 -7.03 -42.42
CA LEU A 16 6.01 -6.51 -41.41
C LEU A 16 6.82 -5.78 -40.34
N LEU A 17 6.88 -4.45 -40.45
CA LEU A 17 7.26 -3.58 -39.34
C LEU A 17 6.17 -3.70 -38.28
N ALA A 18 6.41 -4.54 -37.27
CA ALA A 18 5.66 -4.48 -36.03
C ALA A 18 5.99 -3.12 -35.39
N PHE A 19 5.10 -2.15 -35.56
CA PHE A 19 5.14 -0.94 -34.75
C PHE A 19 4.81 -1.37 -33.32
N SER A 20 5.83 -1.47 -32.47
CA SER A 20 5.66 -1.41 -31.04
C SER A 20 4.92 -0.11 -30.77
N ASN A 21 3.64 -0.17 -30.42
CA ASN A 21 2.94 0.98 -29.88
C ASN A 21 3.63 1.28 -28.54
N HIS A 22 4.68 2.10 -28.57
CA HIS A 22 5.18 2.74 -27.38
C HIS A 22 4.04 3.66 -26.92
N THR A 23 3.33 3.22 -25.89
CA THR A 23 2.47 4.10 -25.11
C THR A 23 3.38 5.18 -24.54
N PHE A 24 3.21 6.42 -24.99
CA PHE A 24 3.92 7.54 -24.39
C PHE A 24 3.43 7.71 -22.96
N ALA A 25 4.37 7.90 -22.03
CA ALA A 25 4.07 8.28 -20.66
C ALA A 25 3.06 9.44 -20.64
N ALA A 26 1.88 9.20 -20.08
CA ALA A 26 0.81 10.18 -19.99
C ALA A 26 0.39 10.40 -18.54
N ASN A 27 -0.17 11.58 -18.27
CA ASN A 27 -0.92 11.78 -17.04
C ASN A 27 -2.29 11.11 -17.19
N ARG A 28 -2.67 10.32 -16.19
CA ARG A 28 -3.98 9.66 -16.10
C ARG A 28 -4.73 10.21 -14.91
N THR A 29 -5.81 10.93 -15.17
CA THR A 29 -6.57 11.61 -14.11
C THR A 29 -7.84 10.85 -13.80
N TRP A 30 -7.99 10.41 -12.56
CA TRP A 30 -9.21 9.76 -12.10
C TRP A 30 -10.36 10.77 -12.01
N THR A 31 -11.49 10.44 -12.66
CA THR A 31 -12.74 11.21 -12.64
C THR A 31 -13.86 10.50 -11.89
N GLY A 32 -13.81 9.17 -11.77
CA GLY A 32 -14.85 8.38 -11.10
C GLY A 32 -16.24 8.57 -11.70
N SER A 33 -16.32 8.84 -13.01
CA SER A 33 -17.57 9.21 -13.69
C SER A 33 -18.58 8.07 -13.78
N VAL A 34 -18.13 6.80 -13.75
CA VAL A 34 -18.96 5.62 -13.99
C VAL A 34 -19.03 4.71 -12.76
N SER A 35 -17.90 4.38 -12.16
CA SER A 35 -17.80 3.41 -11.06
C SER A 35 -16.53 3.62 -10.24
N VAL A 36 -16.33 2.77 -9.22
CA VAL A 36 -15.08 2.72 -8.44
C VAL A 36 -13.99 1.90 -9.13
N ASP A 37 -14.32 1.18 -10.20
CA ASP A 37 -13.43 0.20 -10.83
C ASP A 37 -12.25 0.85 -11.55
N TRP A 38 -11.04 0.62 -11.05
CA TRP A 38 -9.79 1.14 -11.63
C TRP A 38 -9.64 0.79 -13.11
N ASP A 39 -10.07 -0.40 -13.51
CA ASP A 39 -9.86 -0.94 -14.86
C ASP A 39 -10.95 -0.49 -15.86
N ASN A 40 -11.90 0.33 -15.43
CA ASN A 40 -12.86 0.93 -16.35
C ASN A 40 -12.27 2.21 -16.97
N PRO A 41 -11.97 2.22 -18.29
CA PRO A 41 -11.37 3.39 -18.95
C PRO A 41 -12.23 4.65 -18.83
N GLN A 42 -13.56 4.52 -18.72
CA GLN A 42 -14.47 5.67 -18.60
C GLN A 42 -14.39 6.38 -17.24
N ASN A 43 -13.69 5.81 -16.26
CA ASN A 43 -13.37 6.50 -15.02
C ASN A 43 -12.15 7.41 -15.12
N TRP A 44 -11.38 7.34 -16.21
CA TRP A 44 -10.20 8.16 -16.47
C TRP A 44 -10.52 9.26 -17.48
N ALA A 45 -10.03 10.49 -17.24
CA ALA A 45 -10.30 11.64 -18.11
C ALA A 45 -9.85 11.39 -19.55
N GLU A 46 -8.80 10.60 -19.72
CA GLU A 46 -8.20 10.23 -21.00
C GLU A 46 -8.87 9.01 -21.65
N ASN A 47 -9.92 8.47 -21.04
CA ASN A 47 -10.64 7.26 -21.46
C ASN A 47 -9.71 6.05 -21.69
N SER A 48 -8.74 5.89 -20.80
CA SER A 48 -7.73 4.83 -20.85
C SER A 48 -7.26 4.48 -19.45
N VAL A 49 -7.12 3.19 -19.17
CA VAL A 49 -6.56 2.69 -17.90
C VAL A 49 -5.05 2.96 -17.87
N PRO A 50 -4.47 3.37 -16.72
CA PRO A 50 -3.04 3.58 -16.57
C PRO A 50 -2.21 2.31 -16.83
N THR A 51 -1.04 2.48 -17.43
CA THR A 51 -0.01 1.44 -17.55
C THR A 51 1.25 1.79 -16.73
N GLU A 52 2.29 0.96 -16.82
CA GLU A 52 3.57 1.16 -16.13
C GLU A 52 4.32 2.45 -16.52
N ASP A 53 3.98 3.04 -17.66
CA ASP A 53 4.58 4.28 -18.15
C ASP A 53 3.81 5.54 -17.69
N ASP A 54 2.61 5.37 -17.12
CA ASP A 54 1.69 6.47 -16.87
C ASP A 54 1.79 7.03 -15.44
N SER A 55 1.66 8.36 -15.34
CA SER A 55 1.56 9.09 -14.07
C SER A 55 0.10 9.18 -13.62
N VAL A 56 -0.24 8.58 -12.49
CA VAL A 56 -1.62 8.57 -11.96
C VAL A 56 -1.88 9.76 -11.05
N ILE A 57 -2.99 10.45 -11.30
CA ILE A 57 -3.46 11.59 -10.51
C ILE A 57 -4.87 11.30 -10.01
N ILE A 58 -5.04 11.21 -8.69
CA ILE A 58 -6.33 11.11 -8.01
C ILE A 58 -6.50 12.37 -7.17
N ASN A 59 -7.12 13.40 -7.74
CA ASN A 59 -7.17 14.72 -7.13
C ASN A 59 -8.53 15.41 -7.35
N GLY A 60 -9.58 14.80 -6.81
CA GLY A 60 -10.94 15.31 -6.90
C GLY A 60 -11.88 14.64 -5.89
N PHE A 61 -12.78 15.43 -5.32
CA PHE A 61 -13.91 14.90 -4.57
C PHE A 61 -14.94 14.36 -5.57
N VAL A 62 -14.77 13.10 -5.96
CA VAL A 62 -15.64 12.40 -6.90
C VAL A 62 -16.50 11.38 -6.16
N THR A 63 -17.70 11.13 -6.69
CA THR A 63 -18.68 10.19 -6.10
C THR A 63 -18.11 8.78 -5.99
N HIS A 64 -17.32 8.35 -6.97
CA HIS A 64 -16.68 7.05 -7.00
C HIS A 64 -15.18 7.20 -6.88
N GLN A 65 -14.67 7.06 -5.64
CA GLN A 65 -13.22 6.98 -5.40
C GLN A 65 -12.70 5.63 -5.91
N PRO A 66 -11.49 5.57 -6.49
CA PRO A 66 -10.99 4.36 -7.12
C PRO A 66 -10.74 3.22 -6.13
N THR A 67 -11.05 2.01 -6.57
CA THR A 67 -10.63 0.74 -5.98
C THR A 67 -9.77 -0.01 -6.99
N LEU A 68 -8.49 -0.19 -6.66
CA LEU A 68 -7.53 -1.00 -7.41
C LEU A 68 -7.63 -2.47 -6.98
N ASP A 69 -8.13 -3.33 -7.87
CA ASP A 69 -8.26 -4.77 -7.61
C ASP A 69 -6.97 -5.50 -8.01
N LEU A 70 -6.25 -6.03 -7.02
CA LEU A 70 -5.00 -6.78 -7.23
C LEU A 70 -5.20 -8.30 -7.27
N SER A 71 -6.43 -8.80 -7.42
CA SER A 71 -6.71 -10.24 -7.50
C SER A 71 -6.06 -10.90 -8.74
N GLY A 72 -5.82 -10.12 -9.80
CA GLY A 72 -5.11 -10.53 -11.01
C GLY A 72 -3.58 -10.51 -10.90
N GLY A 73 -3.01 -10.01 -9.80
CA GLY A 73 -1.56 -9.86 -9.61
C GLY A 73 -1.14 -8.41 -9.34
N PRO A 74 0.18 -8.11 -9.39
CA PRO A 74 0.67 -6.76 -9.16
C PRO A 74 0.27 -5.81 -10.30
N VAL A 75 0.05 -4.54 -9.94
CA VAL A 75 -0.18 -3.46 -10.91
C VAL A 75 0.96 -2.46 -10.79
N THR A 76 1.52 -2.06 -11.93
CA THR A 76 2.65 -1.13 -12.03
C THR A 76 2.23 0.15 -12.72
N ILE A 77 2.66 1.29 -12.17
CA ILE A 77 2.49 2.64 -12.73
C ILE A 77 3.80 3.45 -12.60
N ALA A 78 3.94 4.54 -13.34
CA ALA A 78 5.16 5.35 -13.31
C ALA A 78 5.23 6.22 -12.05
N SER A 79 4.15 6.93 -11.70
CA SER A 79 4.08 7.74 -10.48
C SER A 79 2.64 7.83 -9.97
N LEU A 80 2.47 8.22 -8.71
CA LEU A 80 1.16 8.35 -8.07
C LEU A 80 1.06 9.62 -7.25
N SER A 81 0.04 10.43 -7.52
CA SER A 81 -0.33 11.60 -6.72
C SER A 81 -1.77 11.48 -6.24
N ILE A 82 -1.99 11.54 -4.92
CA ILE A 82 -3.32 11.46 -4.30
C ILE A 82 -3.59 12.73 -3.48
N GLY A 83 -4.68 13.42 -3.76
CA GLY A 83 -5.24 14.47 -2.92
C GLY A 83 -4.33 15.66 -2.66
N ALA A 84 -3.61 16.10 -3.69
CA ALA A 84 -2.76 17.30 -3.64
C ALA A 84 -3.55 18.57 -3.28
N THR A 85 -4.78 18.71 -3.81
CA THR A 85 -5.63 19.91 -3.60
C THR A 85 -7.07 19.60 -3.20
N ALA A 86 -7.56 18.38 -3.45
CA ALA A 86 -8.92 17.95 -3.15
C ALA A 86 -8.94 16.64 -2.35
N ASP A 87 -10.01 16.41 -1.58
CA ASP A 87 -10.19 15.14 -0.86
C ASP A 87 -10.23 13.99 -1.85
N SER A 88 -9.37 12.99 -1.65
CA SER A 88 -9.19 11.90 -2.60
C SER A 88 -8.73 10.64 -1.87
N THR A 89 -9.25 9.49 -2.27
CA THR A 89 -8.95 8.20 -1.64
C THR A 89 -8.64 7.16 -2.70
N LEU A 90 -7.52 6.45 -2.58
CA LEU A 90 -7.30 5.20 -3.31
C LEU A 90 -7.52 4.02 -2.36
N ASN A 91 -8.45 3.14 -2.71
CA ASN A 91 -8.63 1.86 -2.04
C ASN A 91 -7.89 0.76 -2.81
N VAL A 92 -7.13 -0.07 -2.10
CA VAL A 92 -6.52 -1.28 -2.67
C VAL A 92 -7.30 -2.51 -2.22
N ALA A 93 -7.73 -3.34 -3.15
CA ALA A 93 -8.38 -4.62 -2.90
C ALA A 93 -7.44 -5.78 -3.23
N PHE A 94 -7.60 -6.91 -2.53
CA PHE A 94 -6.86 -8.15 -2.77
C PHE A 94 -5.33 -8.04 -2.71
N GLY A 95 -4.82 -6.99 -2.06
CA GLY A 95 -3.40 -6.85 -1.79
C GLY A 95 -2.91 -7.87 -0.77
N ASP A 96 -1.73 -8.42 -1.04
CA ASP A 96 -0.98 -9.30 -0.13
C ASP A 96 0.43 -8.76 0.04
N THR A 97 1.08 -9.08 1.17
CA THR A 97 2.41 -8.57 1.51
C THR A 97 3.56 -9.25 0.79
N GLU A 98 3.32 -10.26 -0.05
CA GLU A 98 4.36 -10.99 -0.78
C GLU A 98 4.14 -10.99 -2.31
N THR A 99 2.89 -11.06 -2.80
CA THR A 99 2.62 -11.20 -4.25
C THR A 99 1.87 -10.00 -4.85
N ASN A 100 0.66 -9.73 -4.35
CA ASN A 100 -0.29 -8.81 -4.96
C ASN A 100 -0.09 -7.40 -4.40
N ARG A 101 0.53 -6.52 -5.18
CA ARG A 101 0.95 -5.19 -4.71
C ARG A 101 0.82 -4.12 -5.78
N LEU A 102 0.73 -2.88 -5.32
CA LEU A 102 0.89 -1.71 -6.17
C LEU A 102 2.38 -1.38 -6.24
N ILE A 103 2.93 -1.35 -7.45
CA ILE A 103 4.30 -0.96 -7.76
C ILE A 103 4.27 0.41 -8.43
N VAL A 104 5.03 1.36 -7.89
CA VAL A 104 5.21 2.68 -8.46
C VAL A 104 6.69 2.86 -8.77
N ASN A 105 7.03 2.92 -10.06
CA ASN A 105 8.43 2.93 -10.50
C ASN A 105 9.18 4.20 -10.04
N GLY A 106 8.48 5.34 -10.03
CA GLY A 106 8.97 6.64 -9.59
C GLY A 106 8.44 7.02 -8.21
N ASP A 107 8.00 8.27 -8.09
CA ASP A 107 7.60 8.84 -6.81
C ASP A 107 6.13 8.59 -6.48
N VAL A 108 5.84 8.53 -5.18
CA VAL A 108 4.49 8.58 -4.63
C VAL A 108 4.34 9.85 -3.78
N HIS A 109 3.29 10.61 -4.06
CA HIS A 109 2.90 11.79 -3.30
C HIS A 109 1.48 11.62 -2.73
N ILE A 110 1.39 11.54 -1.41
CA ILE A 110 0.13 11.62 -0.67
C ILE A 110 0.00 13.05 -0.15
N GLY A 111 -0.76 13.87 -0.86
CA GLY A 111 -1.00 15.25 -0.51
C GLY A 111 -1.81 15.43 0.77
N PRO A 112 -2.02 16.67 1.22
CA PRO A 112 -2.66 16.99 2.50
C PRO A 112 -4.10 16.51 2.63
N LYS A 113 -4.74 16.13 1.53
CA LYS A 113 -6.11 15.60 1.48
C LYS A 113 -6.18 14.19 0.86
N GLY A 114 -5.01 13.57 0.67
CA GLY A 114 -4.88 12.24 0.09
C GLY A 114 -5.00 11.15 1.14
N VAL A 115 -5.74 10.10 0.80
CA VAL A 115 -5.83 8.88 1.59
C VAL A 115 -5.46 7.69 0.71
N LEU A 116 -4.43 6.95 1.10
CA LEU A 116 -4.16 5.62 0.57
C LEU A 116 -4.56 4.58 1.62
N THR A 117 -5.39 3.62 1.25
CA THR A 117 -5.93 2.61 2.16
C THR A 117 -6.13 1.29 1.41
N HIS A 118 -6.41 0.21 2.14
CA HIS A 118 -6.97 -1.01 1.56
C HIS A 118 -8.46 -1.16 1.89
N GLU A 119 -9.14 -2.03 1.13
CA GLU A 119 -10.53 -2.41 1.33
C GLU A 119 -10.77 -3.06 2.70
N ASN A 120 -12.03 -3.03 3.14
CA ASN A 120 -12.41 -3.68 4.38
C ASN A 120 -12.35 -5.20 4.23
N ASN A 121 -11.67 -5.88 5.16
CA ASN A 121 -11.87 -7.31 5.33
C ASN A 121 -13.20 -7.51 6.05
N ALA A 122 -14.29 -7.70 5.30
CA ALA A 122 -15.67 -7.62 5.76
C ALA A 122 -16.23 -8.89 6.43
N ALA A 123 -15.42 -9.96 6.55
CA ALA A 123 -15.83 -11.20 7.19
C ALA A 123 -14.75 -11.70 8.15
N ALA A 124 -15.18 -12.38 9.23
CA ALA A 124 -14.31 -12.76 10.33
C ALA A 124 -13.06 -13.55 9.89
N ALA A 125 -13.17 -14.35 8.82
CA ALA A 125 -12.12 -15.24 8.32
C ALA A 125 -11.34 -14.74 7.09
N THR A 126 -11.57 -13.52 6.62
CA THR A 126 -10.90 -13.02 5.42
C THR A 126 -9.68 -12.16 5.77
N TYR A 127 -8.52 -12.53 5.23
CA TYR A 127 -7.29 -11.74 5.21
C TYR A 127 -6.98 -11.34 3.76
N LEU A 128 -8.03 -10.97 3.03
CA LEU A 128 -7.98 -10.76 1.58
C LEU A 128 -7.36 -9.41 1.23
N HIS A 129 -7.56 -8.39 2.06
CA HIS A 129 -7.14 -7.03 1.76
C HIS A 129 -6.06 -6.59 2.74
N LYS A 130 -4.88 -6.32 2.21
CA LYS A 130 -3.79 -5.59 2.86
C LYS A 130 -3.32 -4.50 1.90
N LEU A 131 -2.57 -3.55 2.41
CA LEU A 131 -1.86 -2.59 1.57
C LEU A 131 -0.40 -3.01 1.45
N PHE A 132 0.03 -3.40 0.25
CA PHE A 132 1.45 -3.51 -0.09
C PHE A 132 1.76 -2.50 -1.20
N LEU A 133 2.58 -1.51 -0.86
CA LEU A 133 3.10 -0.50 -1.76
C LEU A 133 4.62 -0.69 -1.93
N GLU A 134 5.07 -0.76 -3.18
CA GLU A 134 6.49 -0.69 -3.56
C GLU A 134 6.71 0.60 -4.34
N VAL A 135 7.66 1.41 -3.91
CA VAL A 135 8.00 2.71 -4.51
C VAL A 135 9.47 2.66 -4.92
N GLY A 136 9.76 2.81 -6.22
CA GLY A 136 11.12 2.72 -6.74
C GLY A 136 11.99 3.93 -6.36
N SER A 137 11.37 5.09 -6.16
CA SER A 137 12.04 6.35 -5.79
C SER A 137 11.58 6.83 -4.40
N ASP A 138 11.03 8.04 -4.27
CA ASP A 138 10.67 8.65 -2.99
C ASP A 138 9.16 8.53 -2.70
N LEU A 139 8.82 8.42 -1.41
CA LEU A 139 7.45 8.50 -0.92
C LEU A 139 7.31 9.72 0.00
N THR A 140 6.47 10.67 -0.40
CA THR A 140 6.11 11.83 0.42
C THR A 140 4.67 11.72 0.92
N VAL A 141 4.49 11.83 2.23
CA VAL A 141 3.19 11.98 2.89
C VAL A 141 3.15 13.35 3.54
N ASP A 142 2.43 14.27 2.92
CA ASP A 142 2.32 15.65 3.42
C ASP A 142 1.54 15.72 4.74
N SER A 143 1.68 16.84 5.44
CA SER A 143 0.84 17.11 6.60
C SER A 143 -0.64 17.10 6.21
N GLY A 144 -1.43 16.25 6.87
CA GLY A 144 -2.83 15.96 6.52
C GLY A 144 -3.01 14.72 5.64
N GLY A 145 -1.99 14.33 4.88
CA GLY A 145 -1.97 13.10 4.09
C GLY A 145 -1.96 11.84 4.94
N GLN A 146 -2.62 10.78 4.46
CA GLN A 146 -2.85 9.57 5.24
C GLN A 146 -2.56 8.31 4.42
N ILE A 147 -1.70 7.44 4.95
CA ILE A 147 -1.66 6.03 4.56
C ILE A 147 -2.26 5.25 5.72
N GLN A 148 -3.50 4.80 5.59
CA GLN A 148 -4.25 4.27 6.73
C GLN A 148 -4.93 2.93 6.46
N ALA A 149 -4.96 2.11 7.51
CA ALA A 149 -5.71 0.88 7.60
C ALA A 149 -6.46 0.81 8.94
N VAL A 150 -7.02 1.94 9.37
CA VAL A 150 -7.86 2.00 10.58
C VAL A 150 -9.16 1.22 10.36
N ARG A 151 -9.52 0.35 11.30
CA ARG A 151 -10.78 -0.44 11.25
C ARG A 151 -10.91 -1.26 9.96
N LYS A 152 -9.84 -1.92 9.51
CA LYS A 152 -9.86 -2.72 8.29
C LYS A 152 -9.95 -4.23 8.48
N LYS A 153 -10.11 -4.70 9.73
CA LYS A 153 -10.41 -6.12 10.02
C LYS A 153 -11.73 -6.31 10.77
N TYR A 154 -12.58 -7.18 10.23
CA TYR A 154 -13.76 -7.73 10.89
C TYR A 154 -13.38 -8.48 12.18
N GLY A 155 -14.15 -8.26 13.24
CA GLY A 155 -13.90 -8.94 14.51
C GLY A 155 -14.46 -10.37 14.61
N GLY A 156 -14.17 -11.06 15.71
CA GLY A 156 -14.73 -12.39 15.98
C GLY A 156 -13.83 -13.59 15.67
N LEU A 157 -12.61 -13.39 15.15
CA LEU A 157 -11.57 -14.43 15.12
C LEU A 157 -10.42 -14.14 16.08
N GLY A 158 -10.06 -15.17 16.83
CA GLY A 158 -9.20 -15.12 18.02
C GLY A 158 -9.98 -15.56 19.25
N GLY A 159 -10.55 -16.78 19.22
CA GLY A 159 -11.12 -17.40 20.41
C GLY A 159 -10.03 -17.58 21.45
N GLY A 160 -9.94 -16.65 22.39
CA GLY A 160 -8.97 -16.63 23.47
C GLY A 160 -8.75 -15.20 23.94
N ASP A 161 -8.86 -14.97 25.24
CA ASP A 161 -8.64 -13.66 25.82
C ASP A 161 -7.26 -13.12 25.42
N PHE A 162 -7.22 -11.89 24.87
CA PHE A 162 -6.03 -11.13 24.47
C PHE A 162 -5.26 -11.66 23.24
N PRO A 163 -5.77 -11.43 22.00
CA PRO A 163 -4.90 -11.55 20.85
C PRO A 163 -3.79 -10.50 20.97
N SER A 164 -2.55 -10.96 20.85
CA SER A 164 -1.37 -10.18 21.14
C SER A 164 -0.39 -10.31 20.00
N TYR A 165 -0.14 -9.17 19.38
CA TYR A 165 0.71 -9.04 18.22
C TYR A 165 2.08 -8.55 18.70
N GLY A 166 3.17 -9.18 18.25
CA GLY A 166 4.53 -8.63 18.40
C GLY A 166 5.40 -9.11 19.57
N GLY A 167 4.92 -9.96 20.49
CA GLY A 167 5.82 -10.69 21.41
C GLY A 167 5.76 -10.37 22.90
N GLN A 168 4.70 -9.71 23.39
CA GLN A 168 4.35 -9.74 24.82
C GLN A 168 2.92 -10.22 25.01
N CYS A 169 2.76 -11.48 25.45
CA CYS A 169 1.46 -12.03 25.80
C CYS A 169 1.53 -13.25 26.73
N SER A 170 0.48 -13.46 27.51
CA SER A 170 0.33 -14.58 28.46
C SER A 170 -0.30 -15.85 27.83
N VAL A 171 -0.58 -15.84 26.52
CA VAL A 171 -1.16 -16.95 25.72
C VAL A 171 -0.43 -17.07 24.37
N ALA A 172 -0.93 -17.79 23.36
CA ALA A 172 -0.22 -17.96 22.08
C ALA A 172 -0.08 -16.62 21.31
N CYS A 173 1.13 -16.11 21.18
CA CYS A 173 1.44 -14.92 20.38
C CYS A 173 1.59 -15.34 18.90
N PHE A 174 1.07 -14.55 17.96
CA PHE A 174 1.15 -14.85 16.52
C PHE A 174 1.69 -13.67 15.71
N GLY A 175 2.23 -14.01 14.53
CA GLY A 175 2.85 -13.08 13.60
C GLY A 175 4.30 -12.70 13.94
N SER A 176 4.96 -12.07 12.98
CA SER A 176 6.37 -11.69 13.09
C SER A 176 6.50 -10.23 13.50
N PHE A 177 7.32 -9.94 14.52
CA PHE A 177 7.67 -8.58 14.87
C PHE A 177 8.72 -7.96 13.94
N THR A 178 9.49 -8.79 13.22
CA THR A 178 10.45 -8.31 12.22
C THR A 178 9.83 -8.17 10.85
N ARG A 179 8.78 -8.93 10.52
CA ARG A 179 8.08 -8.88 9.23
C ARG A 179 6.57 -8.88 9.44
N PRO A 180 6.00 -7.79 9.99
CA PRO A 180 4.62 -7.78 10.41
C PRO A 180 3.66 -7.65 9.23
N THR A 181 2.81 -8.65 9.02
CA THR A 181 1.86 -8.73 7.89
C THR A 181 0.43 -9.07 8.31
N HIS A 182 0.20 -9.27 9.60
CA HIS A 182 -1.11 -9.70 10.09
C HIS A 182 -2.01 -8.49 10.35
N LEU A 183 -3.28 -8.63 10.00
CA LEU A 183 -4.29 -7.71 10.48
C LEU A 183 -4.39 -7.81 12.02
N GLY A 184 -4.88 -6.76 12.67
CA GLY A 184 -5.16 -6.74 14.10
C GLY A 184 -6.25 -7.75 14.48
N SER A 185 -6.90 -7.64 15.63
CA SER A 185 -7.95 -8.59 16.02
C SER A 185 -8.87 -8.00 17.06
N SER A 186 -10.08 -8.54 17.18
CA SER A 186 -11.02 -8.10 18.20
C SER A 186 -11.94 -9.22 18.62
N ARG A 187 -12.39 -9.16 19.88
CA ARG A 187 -13.36 -10.11 20.45
C ARG A 187 -14.79 -9.89 19.90
N GLN A 188 -15.09 -8.70 19.40
CA GLN A 188 -16.44 -8.31 18.98
C GLN A 188 -16.71 -8.76 17.53
N ALA A 189 -17.62 -9.71 17.33
CA ALA A 189 -17.87 -10.38 16.04
C ALA A 189 -18.79 -9.63 15.06
N THR A 190 -19.02 -8.33 15.22
CA THR A 190 -20.08 -7.62 14.46
C THR A 190 -19.63 -6.38 13.69
N ASN A 191 -18.35 -6.03 13.72
CA ASN A 191 -17.85 -4.85 13.02
C ASN A 191 -16.35 -4.91 12.74
N ASN A 192 -15.89 -4.07 11.81
CA ASN A 192 -14.47 -3.82 11.63
C ASN A 192 -13.97 -2.96 12.79
N SER A 193 -13.23 -3.58 13.70
CA SER A 193 -12.81 -2.96 14.95
C SER A 193 -11.30 -2.87 15.10
N ALA A 194 -10.56 -3.73 14.42
CA ALA A 194 -9.10 -3.80 14.53
C ALA A 194 -8.39 -3.19 13.32
N GLY A 195 -7.12 -2.83 13.52
CA GLY A 195 -6.27 -2.29 12.47
C GLY A 195 -6.01 -3.30 11.34
N GLY A 196 -5.74 -2.79 10.15
CA GLY A 196 -5.31 -3.58 9.00
C GLY A 196 -3.81 -3.79 8.93
N ALA A 197 -3.29 -4.04 7.73
CA ALA A 197 -1.86 -4.27 7.53
C ALA A 197 -1.36 -3.43 6.37
N ILE A 198 -0.24 -2.74 6.62
CA ILE A 198 0.45 -1.89 5.66
C ILE A 198 1.90 -2.38 5.56
N ARG A 199 2.33 -2.71 4.35
CA ARG A 199 3.74 -2.87 3.99
C ARG A 199 4.11 -1.81 2.97
N ILE A 200 5.21 -1.10 3.21
CA ILE A 200 5.76 -0.09 2.32
C ILE A 200 7.24 -0.41 2.10
N ILE A 201 7.65 -0.48 0.84
CA ILE A 201 9.05 -0.50 0.45
C ILE A 201 9.31 0.76 -0.37
N VAL A 202 10.30 1.55 0.03
CA VAL A 202 10.70 2.79 -0.65
C VAL A 202 12.17 2.67 -1.02
N GLY A 203 12.49 2.81 -2.32
CA GLY A 203 13.86 2.74 -2.81
C GLY A 203 14.74 3.88 -2.31
N GLY A 204 14.15 5.07 -2.14
CA GLY A 204 14.81 6.26 -1.61
C GLY A 204 14.28 6.69 -0.24
N THR A 205 13.83 7.93 -0.18
CA THR A 205 13.40 8.63 1.04
C THR A 205 11.90 8.47 1.28
N LEU A 206 11.54 8.01 2.49
CA LEU A 206 10.20 8.18 3.05
C LEU A 206 10.14 9.48 3.87
N SER A 207 9.51 10.51 3.31
CA SER A 207 9.19 11.77 4.00
C SER A 207 7.77 11.71 4.56
N ASN A 208 7.63 11.38 5.85
CA ASN A 208 6.33 11.32 6.51
C ASN A 208 6.12 12.56 7.38
N ASN A 209 5.31 13.51 6.91
CA ASN A 209 4.79 14.65 7.66
C ASN A 209 3.30 14.52 8.00
N GLY A 210 2.64 13.51 7.43
CA GLY A 210 1.25 13.15 7.71
C GLY A 210 1.15 12.00 8.69
N VAL A 211 0.37 10.97 8.33
CA VAL A 211 0.08 9.84 9.21
C VAL A 211 0.16 8.51 8.45
N ILE A 212 0.88 7.55 9.02
CA ILE A 212 0.82 6.13 8.65
C ILE A 212 0.16 5.38 9.80
N ASN A 213 -1.04 4.81 9.60
CA ASN A 213 -1.90 4.42 10.72
C ASN A 213 -2.66 3.11 10.53
N CYS A 214 -2.33 2.12 11.37
CA CYS A 214 -3.00 0.84 11.53
C CYS A 214 -3.66 0.69 12.91
N ASN A 215 -4.16 1.77 13.49
CA ASN A 215 -4.81 1.71 14.80
C ASN A 215 -6.11 0.89 14.74
N PHE A 216 -6.50 0.39 15.89
CA PHE A 216 -7.88 -0.03 16.13
C PHE A 216 -8.87 1.11 15.84
N GLY A 217 -10.15 0.79 15.73
CA GLY A 217 -11.19 1.83 15.86
C GLY A 217 -12.54 1.32 16.34
N GLY A 218 -12.53 0.20 17.07
CA GLY A 218 -13.68 -0.30 17.84
C GLY A 218 -13.31 -0.68 19.28
N SER A 219 -14.20 -1.35 19.99
CA SER A 219 -13.92 -1.80 21.35
C SER A 219 -13.17 -3.13 21.37
N ARG A 220 -12.33 -3.36 22.39
CA ARG A 220 -11.63 -4.64 22.63
C ARG A 220 -10.90 -5.15 21.38
N ALA A 221 -10.16 -4.25 20.73
CA ALA A 221 -9.52 -4.47 19.45
C ALA A 221 -8.06 -4.03 19.48
N THR A 222 -7.20 -4.79 18.81
CA THR A 222 -5.77 -4.52 18.70
C THR A 222 -5.47 -3.57 17.56
N GLY A 223 -4.28 -2.98 17.61
CA GLY A 223 -3.66 -2.40 16.43
C GLY A 223 -3.33 -3.47 15.39
N GLY A 224 -2.99 -3.02 14.20
CA GLY A 224 -2.61 -3.84 13.06
C GLY A 224 -1.09 -3.94 12.86
N SER A 225 -0.68 -4.09 11.61
CA SER A 225 0.73 -4.18 11.21
C SER A 225 1.18 -2.97 10.40
N VAL A 226 2.35 -2.44 10.72
CA VAL A 226 3.08 -1.53 9.84
C VAL A 226 4.46 -2.11 9.60
N TRP A 227 4.83 -2.32 8.34
CA TRP A 227 6.17 -2.74 7.94
C TRP A 227 6.70 -1.76 6.92
N ILE A 228 7.77 -1.04 7.25
CA ILE A 228 8.40 -0.06 6.38
C ILE A 228 9.85 -0.47 6.13
N GLU A 229 10.24 -0.46 4.86
CA GLU A 229 11.62 -0.55 4.38
C GLU A 229 11.91 0.71 3.55
N THR A 230 12.94 1.47 3.90
CA THR A 230 13.34 2.70 3.20
C THR A 230 14.85 2.92 3.34
N ASP A 231 15.48 3.72 2.50
CA ASP A 231 16.85 4.15 2.76
C ASP A 231 16.87 5.23 3.85
N ILE A 232 16.08 6.29 3.67
CA ILE A 232 16.01 7.44 4.57
C ILE A 232 14.58 7.63 5.07
N LEU A 233 14.36 7.54 6.39
CA LEU A 233 13.11 7.95 7.04
C LEU A 233 13.25 9.37 7.58
N THR A 234 12.39 10.29 7.14
CA THR A 234 12.41 11.70 7.58
C THR A 234 10.99 12.24 7.83
N GLY A 235 10.91 13.45 8.40
CA GLY A 235 9.66 14.15 8.67
C GLY A 235 9.19 14.11 10.12
N SER A 236 8.06 14.73 10.39
CA SER A 236 7.49 14.89 11.75
C SER A 236 6.15 14.16 11.96
N GLY A 237 5.70 13.40 10.96
CA GLY A 237 4.44 12.69 10.94
C GLY A 237 4.45 11.42 11.77
N ASN A 238 3.27 10.94 12.15
CA ASN A 238 3.15 9.80 13.06
C ASN A 238 3.07 8.46 12.32
N ILE A 239 3.64 7.42 12.92
CA ILE A 239 3.52 6.02 12.50
C ILE A 239 2.89 5.26 13.67
N THR A 240 1.64 4.80 13.52
CA THR A 240 0.88 4.27 14.65
C THR A 240 0.21 2.92 14.36
N ALA A 241 0.26 2.01 15.32
CA ALA A 241 -0.48 0.76 15.35
C ALA A 241 -1.00 0.52 16.77
N ASN A 242 -1.71 1.47 17.35
CA ASN A 242 -2.28 1.38 18.68
C ASN A 242 -3.49 0.42 18.70
N GLY A 243 -3.68 -0.27 19.81
CA GLY A 243 -4.90 -0.96 20.20
C GLY A 243 -5.67 -0.20 21.27
N CYS A 244 -6.83 -0.70 21.65
CA CYS A 244 -7.66 -0.04 22.66
C CYS A 244 -7.13 -0.31 24.08
N ASN A 245 -7.64 0.44 25.07
CA ASN A 245 -7.26 0.34 26.50
C ASN A 245 -7.55 -1.01 27.19
N ASN A 246 -8.10 -1.99 26.45
CA ASN A 246 -8.44 -3.34 26.93
C ASN A 246 -7.91 -4.43 25.97
N ALA A 247 -6.96 -4.09 25.10
CA ALA A 247 -6.36 -4.99 24.12
C ALA A 247 -4.88 -4.63 23.93
N SER A 248 -4.11 -5.52 23.31
CA SER A 248 -2.73 -5.25 22.93
C SER A 248 -2.66 -4.17 21.84
N GLY A 249 -1.49 -3.55 21.70
CA GLY A 249 -1.14 -2.77 20.52
C GLY A 249 -0.95 -3.65 19.28
N GLY A 250 -0.51 -3.03 18.20
CA GLY A 250 -0.08 -3.67 16.98
C GLY A 250 1.44 -3.90 16.97
N THR A 251 1.99 -4.14 15.78
CA THR A 251 3.43 -4.26 15.56
C THR A 251 3.85 -3.33 14.44
N ILE A 252 4.93 -2.60 14.69
CA ILE A 252 5.60 -1.74 13.73
C ILE A 252 7.00 -2.32 13.52
N ALA A 253 7.42 -2.54 12.27
CA ALA A 253 8.79 -2.86 11.92
C ALA A 253 9.35 -1.81 10.96
N LEU A 254 10.46 -1.19 11.34
CA LEU A 254 11.15 -0.17 10.54
C LEU A 254 12.54 -0.66 10.16
N TYR A 255 12.80 -0.69 8.86
CA TYR A 255 14.10 -0.93 8.26
C TYR A 255 14.53 0.34 7.54
N TYR A 256 15.66 0.90 7.95
CA TYR A 256 16.18 2.17 7.42
C TYR A 256 17.69 2.18 7.39
N SER A 257 18.32 2.95 6.51
CA SER A 257 19.75 3.28 6.62
C SER A 257 19.97 4.50 7.51
N ASP A 258 19.13 5.52 7.36
CA ASP A 258 19.15 6.73 8.16
C ASP A 258 17.73 7.12 8.61
N ARG A 259 17.59 7.54 9.87
CA ARG A 259 16.37 8.21 10.36
C ARG A 259 16.65 9.44 11.22
N SER A 260 17.88 9.95 11.18
CA SER A 260 18.36 11.01 12.07
C SER A 260 17.52 12.29 12.02
N THR A 261 16.83 12.52 10.90
CA THR A 261 15.93 13.66 10.68
C THR A 261 14.45 13.34 10.90
N PHE A 262 14.09 12.11 11.23
CA PHE A 262 12.74 11.77 11.64
C PHE A 262 12.50 12.18 13.09
N SER A 263 11.46 13.00 13.29
CA SER A 263 11.06 13.55 14.60
C SER A 263 9.64 13.17 15.01
N GLY A 264 8.93 12.44 14.15
CA GLY A 264 7.58 11.97 14.41
C GLY A 264 7.50 10.86 15.45
N GLN A 265 6.29 10.55 15.90
CA GLN A 265 6.09 9.48 16.88
C GLN A 265 5.93 8.12 16.20
N VAL A 266 6.57 7.09 16.76
CA VAL A 266 6.31 5.68 16.44
C VAL A 266 5.60 5.07 17.64
N LEU A 267 4.32 4.70 17.50
CA LEU A 267 3.50 4.24 18.63
C LEU A 267 2.77 2.93 18.32
N ALA A 268 3.05 1.91 19.12
CA ALA A 268 2.27 0.67 19.18
C ALA A 268 1.86 0.43 20.64
N THR A 269 0.82 1.12 21.08
CA THR A 269 0.35 1.09 22.48
C THR A 269 -0.95 0.31 22.65
N GLY A 270 -1.22 -0.16 23.86
CA GLY A 270 -2.42 -0.91 24.25
C GLY A 270 -2.34 -1.26 25.74
N ALA A 271 -3.37 -1.92 26.27
CA ALA A 271 -3.42 -2.36 27.68
C ALA A 271 -2.21 -3.21 28.09
N THR A 272 -1.76 -4.09 27.18
CA THR A 272 -0.61 -4.98 27.37
C THR A 272 0.60 -4.54 26.54
N GLY A 273 0.60 -3.31 26.03
CA GLY A 273 1.61 -2.83 25.07
C GLY A 273 1.45 -3.41 23.66
N GLY A 274 2.24 -2.89 22.72
CA GLY A 274 2.47 -3.44 21.38
C GLY A 274 3.96 -3.57 21.14
N THR A 275 4.39 -3.74 19.88
CA THR A 275 5.80 -3.96 19.55
C THR A 275 6.29 -3.01 18.48
N ILE A 276 7.49 -2.49 18.68
CA ILE A 276 8.20 -1.68 17.70
C ILE A 276 9.56 -2.34 17.49
N TYR A 277 9.81 -2.82 16.29
CA TYR A 277 11.10 -3.35 15.89
C TYR A 277 11.78 -2.35 14.97
N GLU A 278 13.03 -2.04 15.25
CA GLU A 278 13.83 -1.17 14.41
C GLU A 278 15.14 -1.82 14.02
N LYS A 279 15.51 -1.73 12.74
CA LYS A 279 16.77 -2.26 12.24
C LYS A 279 17.43 -1.29 11.26
N PRO A 280 18.51 -0.62 11.69
CA PRO A 280 19.39 0.09 10.77
C PRO A 280 20.03 -0.88 9.77
N SER A 281 20.16 -0.52 8.49
CA SER A 281 20.62 -1.39 7.39
C SER A 281 22.05 -1.92 7.61
N GLY A 282 22.90 -1.18 8.32
CA GLY A 282 24.24 -1.61 8.72
C GLY A 282 24.30 -2.55 9.94
N SER A 283 23.17 -2.86 10.58
CA SER A 283 23.12 -3.66 11.81
C SER A 283 22.74 -5.12 11.54
N THR A 284 23.47 -6.06 12.14
CA THR A 284 23.15 -7.50 12.07
C THR A 284 21.94 -7.87 12.94
N LYS A 285 21.59 -7.03 13.91
CA LYS A 285 20.43 -7.17 14.81
C LYS A 285 19.65 -5.86 14.84
N GLY A 286 18.34 -5.97 15.01
CA GLY A 286 17.50 -4.82 15.35
C GLY A 286 17.21 -4.77 16.85
N PHE A 287 16.49 -3.74 17.27
CA PHE A 287 16.13 -3.48 18.66
C PHE A 287 14.60 -3.51 18.81
N LEU A 288 14.14 -3.88 20.01
CA LEU A 288 12.74 -3.91 20.43
C LEU A 288 12.45 -2.78 21.42
#